data_AF-A0A126V2E7-F1
#
_entry.id   AF-A0A126V2E7-F1
#
_cell.length_a   1.000
_cell.length_b   1.000
_cell.length_c   1.000
_cell.angle_alpha   90.00
_cell.angle_beta   90.00
_cell.angle_gamma   90.00
#
_symmetry.space_group_name_H-M   'P 1'
#
loop_
_entity.id
_entity.type
_entity.pdbx_description
1 polymer ?
#
loop_
_entity_poly.entity_id
_entity_poly.type
_entity_poly.pdbx_seq_one_letter_code
_entity_poly.pdbx_strand_id
1 'polypeptide(L)'
;MKYRRRIYYSTEPRAEIWDWWQRGESMRSIGRVFDRQSSSVFSVISPTGGIRPPDRRRGHVALSLSEREEISRGLSTEQSLRAIAHQLRRAPSTISREVRRNGGLAGYRAIASDQAAWDRARRPKICKLACHPKLACAVSAKLRRKWSPEQVAGWLKRAFPGEAHKQVSHETIYRSLYIQARGVLKKELLEHLRARRTVRRSKHASQKRNGNGQIKNAVSISERPASVEDRAVPGHWEGDLIGGSKNSYIATLVERHSRYVMLVKVANKDTESVVTALIKSAQKLPRELYKSLTWDRGKELADHPRFTLATDVDVYFCDPQSPWQRGSNENTNRLLRQYLPRGTDLSVHSQAKLSAIARQLNERPRKTLQYQTPAEKFAECVASTG
;
A
#
# COMPACT_ATOMS: atom_id res chain seq x y z
N MET A 1 16.01 -6.63 38.71
CA MET A 1 15.34 -5.96 37.56
C MET A 1 14.36 -4.92 38.08
N LYS A 2 14.56 -3.62 37.80
CA LYS A 2 13.58 -2.57 38.17
C LYS A 2 12.33 -2.75 37.29
N TYR A 3 11.26 -3.29 37.85
CA TYR A 3 9.95 -3.33 37.19
C TYR A 3 9.44 -1.89 37.00
N ARG A 4 9.41 -1.41 35.75
CA ARG A 4 8.80 -0.12 35.43
C ARG A 4 7.28 -0.25 35.59
N ARG A 5 6.67 0.59 36.43
CA ARG A 5 5.21 0.62 36.63
C ARG A 5 4.50 0.89 35.30
N ARG A 6 3.37 0.19 35.07
CA ARG A 6 2.50 0.39 33.91
C ARG A 6 1.92 1.80 33.96
N ILE A 7 2.32 2.65 33.01
CA ILE A 7 1.72 3.99 32.86
C ILE A 7 0.50 3.88 31.96
N TYR A 8 -0.63 4.39 32.44
CA TYR A 8 -1.76 4.74 31.61
C TYR A 8 -1.56 6.17 31.12
N TYR A 9 -1.24 6.33 29.83
CA TYR A 9 -1.09 7.67 29.27
C TYR A 9 -2.43 8.43 29.35
N SER A 10 -2.41 9.61 29.98
CA SER A 10 -3.49 10.59 29.93
C SER A 10 -3.66 11.14 28.50
N THR A 11 -4.60 12.05 28.31
CA THR A 11 -4.94 12.62 26.99
C THR A 11 -3.78 13.38 26.34
N GLU A 12 -3.02 14.14 27.12
CA GLU A 12 -1.93 15.00 26.61
C GLU A 12 -0.70 14.21 26.14
N PRO A 13 -0.08 13.28 26.92
CA PRO A 13 1.04 12.48 26.43
C PRO A 13 0.66 11.61 25.22
N ARG A 14 -0.60 11.18 25.12
CA ARG A 14 -1.09 10.48 23.92
C ARG A 14 -1.10 11.38 22.69
N ALA A 15 -1.52 12.63 22.84
CA ALA A 15 -1.53 13.60 21.74
C ALA A 15 -0.10 13.87 21.25
N GLU A 16 0.85 14.05 22.17
CA GLU A 16 2.26 14.23 21.82
C GLU A 16 2.83 12.99 21.08
N ILE A 17 2.60 11.77 21.57
CA ILE A 17 3.02 10.55 20.84
C ILE A 17 2.53 10.58 19.38
N TRP A 18 1.29 11.03 19.15
CA TRP A 18 0.74 11.17 17.81
C TRP A 18 1.40 12.30 17.00
N ASP A 19 1.73 13.43 17.60
CA ASP A 19 2.45 14.52 16.94
C ASP A 19 3.82 14.06 16.45
N TRP A 20 4.61 13.43 17.31
CA TRP A 20 5.92 12.90 16.94
C TRP A 20 5.82 11.81 15.87
N TRP A 21 4.84 10.91 15.99
CA TRP A 21 4.58 9.88 14.98
C TRP A 21 4.24 10.50 13.61
N GLN A 22 3.40 11.54 13.59
CA GLN A 22 3.05 12.25 12.36
C GLN A 22 4.25 12.98 11.75
N ARG A 23 5.18 13.50 12.56
CA ARG A 23 6.47 14.05 12.11
C ARG A 23 7.46 13.01 11.58
N GLY A 24 7.08 11.73 11.58
CA GLY A 24 7.88 10.64 10.99
C GLY A 24 8.89 10.02 11.96
N GLU A 25 8.81 10.31 13.25
CA GLU A 25 9.70 9.76 14.25
C GLU A 25 9.50 8.26 14.44
N SER A 26 10.59 7.54 14.71
CA SER A 26 10.51 6.10 14.98
C SER A 26 9.90 5.85 16.35
N MET A 27 9.18 4.73 16.53
CA MET A 27 8.63 4.34 17.83
C MET A 27 9.69 4.27 18.94
N ARG A 28 10.95 3.95 18.57
CA ARG A 28 12.09 3.93 19.49
C ARG A 28 12.51 5.34 19.90
N SER A 29 12.54 6.28 18.96
CA SER A 29 12.82 7.71 19.21
C SER A 29 11.76 8.29 20.15
N ILE A 30 10.48 8.10 19.81
CA ILE A 30 9.35 8.55 20.63
C ILE A 30 9.41 7.93 22.02
N GLY A 31 9.65 6.62 22.11
CA GLY A 31 9.77 5.93 23.40
C GLY A 31 10.83 6.57 24.30
N ARG A 32 12.01 6.93 23.77
CA ARG A 32 13.07 7.58 24.55
C ARG A 32 12.64 8.91 25.17
N VAL A 33 11.87 9.73 24.44
CA VAL A 33 11.35 11.02 24.95
C VAL A 33 10.51 10.84 26.21
N PHE A 34 9.74 9.75 26.29
CA PHE A 34 8.90 9.43 27.45
C PHE A 34 9.59 8.50 28.46
N ASP A 35 10.89 8.22 28.31
CA ASP A 35 11.62 7.15 29.02
C ASP A 35 10.86 5.80 28.97
N ARG A 36 10.42 5.38 27.79
CA ARG A 36 9.67 4.13 27.58
C ARG A 36 10.19 3.33 26.40
N GLN A 37 9.87 2.04 26.41
CA GLN A 37 10.16 1.16 25.29
C GLN A 37 9.21 1.44 24.12
N SER A 38 9.65 1.07 22.90
CA SER A 38 8.84 1.21 21.69
C SER A 38 7.50 0.45 21.76
N SER A 39 7.40 -0.59 22.59
CA SER A 39 6.16 -1.34 22.87
C SER A 39 5.07 -0.46 23.46
N SER A 40 5.43 0.50 24.33
CA SER A 40 4.47 1.44 24.92
C SER A 40 3.93 2.45 23.91
N VAL A 41 4.73 2.84 22.92
CA VAL A 41 4.28 3.69 21.80
C VAL A 41 3.43 2.87 20.82
N PHE A 42 3.81 1.62 20.58
CA PHE A 42 3.07 0.71 19.72
C PHE A 42 1.64 0.44 20.24
N SER A 43 1.44 0.30 21.56
CA SER A 43 0.10 0.10 22.14
C SER A 43 -0.83 1.31 21.96
N VAL A 44 -0.29 2.52 21.83
CA VAL A 44 -1.06 3.74 21.53
C VAL A 44 -1.42 3.83 20.04
N ILE A 45 -0.50 3.44 19.16
CA ILE A 45 -0.61 3.64 17.71
C ILE A 45 -1.34 2.49 16.99
N SER A 46 -1.10 1.25 17.43
CA SER A 46 -1.60 0.03 16.77
C SER A 46 -3.13 -0.13 16.75
N PRO A 47 -3.92 0.30 17.76
CA PRO A 47 -5.37 0.10 17.75
C PRO A 47 -6.06 0.79 16.57
N THR A 48 -5.50 1.91 16.11
CA THR A 48 -6.00 2.69 14.96
C THR A 48 -5.14 2.47 13.72
N GLY A 49 -4.28 1.46 13.73
CA GLY A 49 -3.48 1.07 12.58
C GLY A 49 -2.45 2.11 12.16
N GLY A 50 -2.04 3.03 13.05
CA GLY A 50 -1.11 4.11 12.72
C GLY A 50 -1.75 5.37 12.15
N ILE A 51 -3.08 5.46 12.24
CA ILE A 51 -3.85 6.61 11.79
C ILE A 51 -4.35 7.35 13.03
N ARG A 52 -3.96 8.62 13.17
CA ARG A 52 -4.40 9.45 14.29
C ARG A 52 -5.93 9.59 14.26
N PRO A 53 -6.64 9.24 15.34
CA PRO A 53 -8.06 9.54 15.46
C PRO A 53 -8.30 11.04 15.39
N PRO A 54 -9.43 11.50 14.83
CA PRO A 54 -9.79 12.90 14.92
C PRO A 54 -10.00 13.29 16.39
N ASP A 55 -9.59 14.50 16.75
CA ASP A 55 -9.82 15.04 18.09
C ASP A 55 -11.33 15.18 18.31
N ARG A 56 -11.79 14.65 19.44
CA ARG A 56 -13.21 14.72 19.81
C ARG A 56 -13.47 16.09 20.39
N ARG A 57 -14.40 16.82 19.78
CA ARG A 57 -14.89 18.12 20.28
C ARG A 57 -16.40 18.04 20.45
N ARG A 58 -16.91 18.67 21.50
CA ARG A 58 -18.36 18.89 21.63
C ARG A 58 -18.79 19.94 20.62
N GLY A 59 -19.95 19.74 20.00
CA GLY A 59 -20.57 20.79 19.21
C GLY A 59 -21.03 21.93 20.11
N HIS A 60 -21.04 23.16 19.59
CA HIS A 60 -21.45 24.36 20.34
C HIS A 60 -22.88 24.26 20.91
N VAL A 61 -23.76 23.52 20.24
CA VAL A 61 -25.16 23.31 20.64
C VAL A 61 -25.36 22.11 21.59
N ALA A 62 -24.30 21.38 21.93
CA ALA A 62 -24.40 20.27 22.86
C ALA A 62 -24.57 20.78 24.29
N LEU A 63 -25.43 20.12 25.07
CA LEU A 63 -25.54 20.42 26.51
C LEU A 63 -24.18 20.22 27.18
N SER A 64 -23.82 21.11 28.10
CA SER A 64 -22.66 20.95 28.99
C SER A 64 -22.97 19.95 30.11
N LEU A 65 -21.96 19.61 30.91
CA LEU A 65 -22.18 18.84 32.13
C LEU A 65 -23.02 19.63 33.13
N SER A 66 -22.74 20.93 33.32
CA SER A 66 -23.50 21.80 34.22
C SER A 66 -24.98 21.88 33.83
N GLU A 67 -25.29 22.05 32.54
CA GLU A 67 -26.67 22.03 32.06
C GLU A 67 -27.34 20.67 32.32
N ARG A 68 -26.60 19.56 32.22
CA ARG A 68 -27.13 18.23 32.55
C ARG A 68 -27.37 18.04 34.04
N GLU A 69 -26.56 18.66 34.91
CA GLU A 69 -26.78 18.66 36.35
C GLU A 69 -28.04 19.43 36.71
N GLU A 70 -28.27 20.60 36.11
CA GLU A 70 -29.51 21.35 36.31
C GLU A 70 -30.74 20.57 35.84
N ILE A 71 -30.66 19.86 34.70
CA ILE A 71 -31.74 18.94 34.29
C ILE A 71 -31.98 17.88 35.36
N SER A 72 -30.92 17.29 35.93
CA SER A 72 -31.05 16.27 36.96
C SER A 72 -31.70 16.79 38.23
N ARG A 73 -31.36 18.01 38.67
CA ARG A 73 -31.95 18.66 39.86
C ARG A 73 -33.40 19.10 39.61
N GLY A 74 -33.68 19.67 38.45
CA GLY A 74 -35.04 20.04 38.04
C GLY A 74 -35.97 18.83 38.01
N LEU A 75 -35.50 17.68 37.52
CA LEU A 75 -36.26 16.44 37.55
C LEU A 75 -36.49 15.90 38.97
N SER A 76 -35.50 16.01 39.87
CA SER A 76 -35.66 15.58 41.26
C SER A 76 -36.61 16.47 42.07
N THR A 77 -36.85 17.69 41.61
CA THR A 77 -37.81 18.64 42.19
C THR A 77 -39.13 18.69 41.42
N GLU A 78 -39.40 17.66 40.59
CA GLU A 78 -40.62 17.48 39.81
C GLU A 78 -40.97 18.65 38.87
N GLN A 79 -39.98 19.45 38.46
CA GLN A 79 -40.19 20.53 37.52
C GLN A 79 -40.55 20.00 36.12
N SER A 80 -41.45 20.72 35.43
CA SER A 80 -41.78 20.38 34.05
C SER A 80 -40.57 20.56 33.12
N LEU A 81 -40.47 19.70 32.10
CA LEU A 81 -39.39 19.81 31.09
C LEU A 81 -39.34 21.18 30.39
N ARG A 82 -40.48 21.88 30.31
CA ARG A 82 -40.57 23.24 29.74
C ARG A 82 -39.96 24.28 30.68
N ALA A 83 -40.19 24.17 31.99
CA ALA A 83 -39.60 25.06 32.99
C ALA A 83 -38.07 24.92 33.01
N ILE A 84 -37.57 23.69 33.05
CA ILE A 84 -36.13 23.38 32.98
C ILE A 84 -35.51 23.97 31.69
N ALA A 85 -36.19 23.79 30.56
CA ALA A 85 -35.73 24.31 29.28
C ALA A 85 -35.64 25.85 29.26
N HIS A 86 -36.62 26.53 29.86
CA HIS A 86 -36.63 27.99 29.98
C HIS A 86 -35.47 28.51 30.85
N GLN A 87 -35.23 27.89 32.02
CA GLN A 87 -34.11 28.23 32.90
C GLN A 87 -32.75 28.09 32.20
N LEU A 88 -32.58 27.02 31.43
CA LEU A 88 -31.35 26.76 30.68
C LEU A 88 -31.25 27.52 29.34
N ARG A 89 -32.28 28.31 28.97
CA ARG A 89 -32.40 28.96 27.66
C ARG A 89 -32.19 27.98 26.50
N ARG A 90 -32.77 26.79 26.61
CA ARG A 90 -32.74 25.72 25.59
C ARG A 90 -34.15 25.45 25.06
N ALA A 91 -34.22 24.87 23.87
CA ALA A 91 -35.49 24.41 23.33
C ALA A 91 -36.05 23.24 24.20
N PRO A 92 -37.36 23.23 24.53
CA PRO A 92 -37.98 22.13 25.29
C PRO A 92 -37.78 20.75 24.63
N SER A 93 -37.72 20.72 23.31
CA SER A 93 -37.45 19.49 22.54
C SER A 93 -36.04 18.92 22.79
N THR A 94 -35.05 19.77 23.11
CA THR A 94 -33.69 19.34 23.46
C THR A 94 -33.69 18.61 24.79
N ILE A 95 -34.30 19.20 25.82
CA ILE A 95 -34.39 18.60 27.16
C ILE A 95 -35.21 17.31 27.10
N SER A 96 -36.36 17.32 26.43
CA SER A 96 -37.20 16.13 26.27
C SER A 96 -36.46 14.96 25.61
N ARG A 97 -35.73 15.21 24.52
CA ARG A 97 -34.94 14.17 23.85
C ARG A 97 -33.78 13.68 24.73
N GLU A 98 -33.13 14.57 25.49
CA GLU A 98 -32.03 14.23 26.39
C GLU A 98 -32.49 13.38 27.59
N VAL A 99 -33.64 13.68 28.18
CA VAL A 99 -34.18 12.89 29.28
C VAL A 99 -34.66 11.53 28.79
N ARG A 100 -35.45 11.50 27.69
CA ARG A 100 -35.99 10.26 27.13
C ARG A 100 -34.90 9.24 26.78
N ARG A 101 -33.80 9.69 26.17
CA ARG A 101 -32.72 8.80 25.71
C ARG A 101 -31.79 8.28 26.83
N ASN A 102 -31.85 8.87 28.03
CA ASN A 102 -30.92 8.57 29.12
C ASN A 102 -31.66 8.10 30.39
N GLY A 103 -32.75 7.35 30.24
CA GLY A 103 -33.44 6.70 31.36
C GLY A 103 -34.76 7.35 31.81
N GLY A 104 -35.25 8.37 31.10
CA GLY A 104 -36.54 9.00 31.43
C GLY A 104 -36.49 9.80 32.74
N LEU A 105 -37.66 10.17 33.27
CA LEU A 105 -37.75 11.05 34.44
C LEU A 105 -37.13 10.41 35.70
N ALA A 106 -37.36 9.12 35.93
CA ALA A 106 -36.87 8.41 37.12
C ALA A 106 -35.38 8.05 37.06
N GLY A 107 -34.89 7.68 35.86
CA GLY A 107 -33.55 7.12 35.67
C GLY A 107 -32.48 8.12 35.23
N TYR A 108 -32.86 9.38 34.94
CA TYR A 108 -31.91 10.36 34.43
C TYR A 108 -30.80 10.68 35.45
N ARG A 109 -29.55 10.64 35.00
CA ARG A 109 -28.36 11.04 35.78
C ARG A 109 -27.42 11.86 34.92
N ALA A 110 -26.99 13.01 35.43
CA ALA A 110 -26.17 13.97 34.68
C ALA A 110 -24.85 13.38 34.16
N ILE A 111 -24.06 12.78 35.04
CA ILE A 111 -22.72 12.21 34.72
C ILE A 111 -22.84 11.09 33.68
N ALA A 112 -23.75 10.14 33.89
CA ALA A 112 -23.97 9.03 32.95
C ALA A 112 -24.45 9.53 31.59
N SER A 113 -25.36 10.51 31.56
CA SER A 113 -25.87 11.14 30.34
C SER A 113 -24.77 11.88 29.59
N ASP A 114 -23.89 12.57 30.30
CA ASP A 114 -22.75 13.29 29.73
C ASP A 114 -21.74 12.33 29.08
N GLN A 115 -21.36 11.27 29.78
CA GLN A 115 -20.48 10.23 29.25
C GLN A 115 -21.11 9.53 28.03
N ALA A 116 -22.40 9.20 28.10
CA ALA A 116 -23.12 8.61 26.97
C ALA A 116 -23.20 9.58 25.77
N ALA A 117 -23.41 10.87 26.01
CA ALA A 117 -23.38 11.88 24.95
C ALA A 117 -22.00 11.97 24.30
N TRP A 118 -20.94 11.98 25.12
CA TRP A 118 -19.55 11.95 24.66
C TRP A 118 -19.32 10.72 23.78
N ASP A 119 -19.65 9.52 24.24
CA ASP A 119 -19.41 8.28 23.48
C ASP A 119 -20.22 8.18 22.19
N ARG A 120 -21.48 8.65 22.19
CA ARG A 120 -22.30 8.71 20.97
C ARG A 120 -21.75 9.72 19.95
N ALA A 121 -21.00 10.73 20.37
CA ALA A 121 -20.33 11.66 19.46
C ALA A 121 -19.29 10.96 18.56
N ARG A 122 -18.83 9.74 18.90
CA ARG A 122 -17.95 8.95 18.02
C ARG A 122 -18.59 8.63 16.66
N ARG A 123 -19.93 8.57 16.60
CA ARG A 123 -20.75 8.33 15.38
C ARG A 123 -20.07 7.37 14.39
N PRO A 124 -19.78 6.11 14.80
CA PRO A 124 -19.06 5.18 13.95
C PRO A 124 -19.85 4.93 12.66
N LYS A 125 -19.27 5.31 11.52
CA LYS A 125 -19.85 4.99 10.21
C LYS A 125 -19.43 3.58 9.82
N ILE A 126 -20.40 2.76 9.43
CA ILE A 126 -20.14 1.45 8.84
C ILE A 126 -19.30 1.67 7.58
N CYS A 127 -18.17 0.96 7.47
CA CYS A 127 -17.29 1.14 6.32
C CYS A 127 -17.88 0.43 5.09
N LYS A 128 -17.61 0.97 3.89
CA LYS A 128 -18.19 0.47 2.64
C LYS A 128 -17.99 -1.04 2.40
N LEU A 129 -16.84 -1.57 2.79
CA LEU A 129 -16.54 -3.01 2.66
C LEU A 129 -17.41 -3.88 3.58
N ALA A 130 -17.88 -3.35 4.71
CA ALA A 130 -18.81 -4.07 5.59
C ALA A 130 -20.21 -4.13 4.97
N CYS A 131 -20.65 -3.06 4.29
CA CYS A 131 -21.94 -3.03 3.60
C CYS A 131 -21.96 -3.91 2.33
N HIS A 132 -20.80 -4.25 1.75
CA HIS A 132 -20.71 -4.99 0.49
C HIS A 132 -19.76 -6.20 0.60
N PRO A 133 -20.23 -7.36 1.12
CA PRO A 133 -19.40 -8.55 1.30
C PRO A 133 -18.76 -9.07 0.00
N LYS A 134 -19.50 -9.02 -1.13
CA LYS A 134 -18.97 -9.41 -2.45
C LYS A 134 -17.75 -8.55 -2.85
N LEU A 135 -17.80 -7.25 -2.58
CA LEU A 135 -16.69 -6.34 -2.83
C LEU A 135 -15.49 -6.64 -1.92
N ALA A 136 -15.74 -6.91 -0.64
CA ALA A 136 -14.68 -7.31 0.30
C ALA A 136 -14.00 -8.63 -0.12
N CYS A 137 -14.78 -9.60 -0.62
CA CYS A 137 -14.27 -10.85 -1.15
C CYS A 137 -13.39 -10.62 -2.39
N ALA A 138 -13.86 -9.81 -3.35
CA ALA A 138 -13.08 -9.46 -4.54
C ALA A 138 -11.76 -8.76 -4.19
N VAL A 139 -11.78 -7.79 -3.27
CA VAL A 139 -10.59 -7.11 -2.76
C VAL A 139 -9.63 -8.13 -2.12
N SER A 140 -10.14 -9.00 -1.24
CA SER A 140 -9.34 -10.02 -0.57
C SER A 140 -8.67 -10.98 -1.57
N ALA A 141 -9.41 -11.44 -2.58
CA ALA A 141 -8.89 -12.33 -3.62
C ALA A 141 -7.74 -11.67 -4.41
N LYS A 142 -7.88 -10.39 -4.78
CA LYS A 142 -6.81 -9.67 -5.48
C LYS A 142 -5.59 -9.39 -4.58
N LEU A 143 -5.81 -9.08 -3.30
CA LEU A 143 -4.71 -8.93 -2.33
C LEU A 143 -3.91 -10.24 -2.16
N ARG A 144 -4.57 -11.40 -2.11
CA ARG A 144 -3.90 -12.72 -2.09
C ARG A 144 -3.04 -12.98 -3.31
N ARG A 145 -3.42 -12.42 -4.47
CA ARG A 145 -2.59 -12.39 -5.69
C ARG A 145 -1.45 -11.36 -5.63
N LYS A 146 -1.15 -10.80 -4.45
CA LYS A 146 -0.11 -9.80 -4.18
C LYS A 146 -0.31 -8.48 -4.93
N TRP A 147 -1.54 -8.13 -5.30
CA TRP A 147 -1.86 -6.82 -5.84
C TRP A 147 -1.80 -5.77 -4.73
N SER A 148 -1.29 -4.57 -5.01
CA SER A 148 -1.34 -3.48 -4.04
C SER A 148 -2.78 -2.93 -3.92
N PRO A 149 -3.16 -2.33 -2.78
CA PRO A 149 -4.44 -1.64 -2.64
C PRO A 149 -4.74 -0.62 -3.75
N GLU A 150 -3.72 0.08 -4.24
CA GLU A 150 -3.85 1.01 -5.37
C GLU A 150 -4.17 0.28 -6.69
N GLN A 151 -3.53 -0.87 -6.92
CA GLN A 151 -3.81 -1.72 -8.09
C GLN A 151 -5.22 -2.29 -8.04
N VAL A 152 -5.68 -2.74 -6.88
CA VAL A 152 -7.05 -3.23 -6.69
C VAL A 152 -8.08 -2.12 -6.94
N ALA A 153 -7.87 -0.93 -6.36
CA ALA A 153 -8.78 0.19 -6.55
C ALA A 153 -8.87 0.64 -8.02
N GLY A 154 -7.74 0.73 -8.72
CA GLY A 154 -7.72 1.07 -10.13
C GLY A 154 -8.38 0.01 -11.02
N TRP A 155 -8.14 -1.27 -10.75
CA TRP A 155 -8.83 -2.36 -11.44
C TRP A 155 -10.34 -2.31 -11.23
N LEU A 156 -10.82 -2.09 -10.01
CA LEU A 156 -12.25 -1.99 -9.73
C LEU A 156 -12.91 -0.83 -10.49
N LYS A 157 -12.21 0.32 -10.61
CA LYS A 157 -12.71 1.47 -11.38
C LYS A 157 -12.85 1.17 -12.87
N ARG A 158 -11.89 0.41 -13.44
CA ARG A 158 -11.91 -0.03 -14.84
C ARG A 158 -12.94 -1.12 -15.10
N ALA A 159 -13.05 -2.11 -14.21
CA ALA A 159 -13.94 -3.25 -14.38
C ALA A 159 -15.42 -2.91 -14.19
N PHE A 160 -15.73 -1.86 -13.41
CA PHE A 160 -17.10 -1.48 -13.07
C PHE A 160 -17.31 0.03 -13.25
N PRO A 161 -17.18 0.58 -14.48
CA PRO A 161 -17.40 2.01 -14.73
C PRO A 161 -18.84 2.39 -14.39
N GLY A 162 -19.06 3.56 -13.76
CA GLY A 162 -20.39 4.03 -13.34
C GLY A 162 -20.98 3.32 -12.10
N GLU A 163 -20.55 2.11 -11.78
CA GLU A 163 -21.08 1.34 -10.64
C GLU A 163 -20.33 1.66 -9.33
N ALA A 164 -20.60 2.85 -8.78
CA ALA A 164 -19.91 3.33 -7.58
C ALA A 164 -19.94 2.33 -6.42
N HIS A 165 -21.02 1.56 -6.23
CA HIS A 165 -21.16 0.56 -5.17
C HIS A 165 -20.15 -0.61 -5.27
N LYS A 166 -19.65 -0.93 -6.47
CA LYS A 166 -18.59 -1.94 -6.71
C LYS A 166 -17.17 -1.38 -6.65
N GLN A 167 -17.01 -0.07 -6.46
CA GLN A 167 -15.70 0.58 -6.40
C GLN A 167 -15.31 0.95 -4.96
N VAL A 168 -14.02 0.93 -4.65
CA VAL A 168 -13.49 1.38 -3.36
C VAL A 168 -12.14 2.06 -3.53
N SER A 169 -11.92 3.15 -2.78
CA SER A 169 -10.62 3.82 -2.73
C SER A 169 -9.56 2.92 -2.08
N HIS A 170 -8.33 2.99 -2.58
CA HIS A 170 -7.18 2.32 -1.98
C HIS A 170 -6.96 2.73 -0.52
N GLU A 171 -7.31 3.95 -0.13
CA GLU A 171 -7.25 4.43 1.25
C GLU A 171 -8.23 3.66 2.14
N THR A 172 -9.43 3.37 1.65
CA THR A 172 -10.40 2.55 2.39
C THR A 172 -9.88 1.12 2.56
N ILE A 173 -9.24 0.54 1.55
CA ILE A 173 -8.60 -0.78 1.65
C ILE A 173 -7.48 -0.74 2.71
N TYR A 174 -6.59 0.26 2.68
CA TYR A 174 -5.53 0.41 3.69
C TYR A 174 -6.10 0.55 5.10
N ARG A 175 -7.09 1.43 5.30
CA ARG A 175 -7.74 1.61 6.60
C ARG A 175 -8.39 0.31 7.09
N SER A 176 -8.96 -0.47 6.20
CA SER A 176 -9.57 -1.77 6.54
C SER A 176 -8.55 -2.87 6.85
N LEU A 177 -7.33 -2.80 6.30
CA LEU A 177 -6.23 -3.69 6.67
C LEU A 177 -5.56 -3.29 7.99
N TYR A 178 -5.39 -2.00 8.24
CA TYR A 178 -4.66 -1.51 9.42
C TYR A 178 -5.55 -1.36 10.66
N ILE A 179 -6.83 -1.01 10.51
CA ILE A 179 -7.76 -0.82 11.63
C ILE A 179 -8.54 -2.12 11.84
N GLN A 180 -8.02 -3.01 12.69
CA GLN A 180 -8.59 -4.34 12.95
C GLN A 180 -10.02 -4.28 13.49
N ALA A 181 -10.36 -3.23 14.25
CA ALA A 181 -11.72 -3.00 14.75
C ALA A 181 -12.80 -2.89 13.65
N ARG A 182 -12.41 -2.74 12.37
CA ARG A 182 -13.36 -2.79 11.25
C ARG A 182 -13.82 -4.19 10.90
N GLY A 183 -13.05 -5.23 11.19
CA GLY A 183 -13.44 -6.64 11.00
C GLY A 183 -13.71 -7.09 9.55
N VAL A 184 -13.47 -6.25 8.53
CA VAL A 184 -13.88 -6.53 7.14
C VAL A 184 -12.84 -7.27 6.29
N LEU A 185 -11.56 -7.20 6.67
CA LEU A 185 -10.46 -7.83 5.97
C LEU A 185 -9.59 -8.57 6.98
N LYS A 186 -9.20 -9.81 6.66
CA LYS A 186 -8.34 -10.61 7.53
C LYS A 186 -6.95 -9.97 7.66
N LYS A 187 -6.38 -9.99 8.88
CA LYS A 187 -5.04 -9.45 9.17
C LYS A 187 -3.94 -10.11 8.34
N GLU A 188 -4.09 -11.40 8.06
CA GLU A 188 -3.17 -12.21 7.22
C GLU A 188 -2.92 -11.56 5.85
N LEU A 189 -3.90 -10.83 5.28
CA LEU A 189 -3.74 -10.18 3.98
C LEU A 189 -2.62 -9.13 3.95
N LEU A 190 -2.14 -8.65 5.10
CA LEU A 190 -0.95 -7.79 5.20
C LEU A 190 0.33 -8.48 4.73
N GLU A 191 0.43 -9.81 4.80
CA GLU A 191 1.61 -10.57 4.38
C GLU A 191 1.84 -10.56 2.87
N HIS A 192 0.74 -10.37 2.12
CA HIS A 192 0.75 -10.29 0.66
C HIS A 192 1.10 -8.87 0.16
N LEU A 193 1.10 -7.87 1.05
CA LEU A 193 1.57 -6.53 0.70
C LEU A 193 3.10 -6.50 0.56
N ARG A 194 3.58 -5.68 -0.36
CA ARG A 194 5.03 -5.48 -0.62
C ARG A 194 5.78 -5.06 0.64
N ALA A 195 5.16 -4.15 1.40
CA ALA A 195 5.62 -3.75 2.70
C ALA A 195 4.73 -4.44 3.73
N ARG A 196 5.23 -5.52 4.34
CA ARG A 196 4.55 -6.35 5.37
C ARG A 196 4.41 -5.62 6.71
N ARG A 197 4.02 -4.36 6.66
CA ARG A 197 3.89 -3.49 7.82
C ARG A 197 2.58 -3.83 8.53
N THR A 198 2.62 -3.90 9.85
CA THR A 198 1.43 -4.07 10.71
C THR A 198 0.72 -2.75 10.99
N VAL A 199 1.43 -1.63 10.88
CA VAL A 199 0.96 -0.29 11.20
C VAL A 199 1.37 0.67 10.07
N ARG A 200 0.49 1.60 9.71
CA ARG A 200 0.78 2.64 8.73
C ARG A 200 1.80 3.62 9.28
N ARG A 201 2.89 3.83 8.55
CA ARG A 201 3.87 4.90 8.86
C ARG A 201 3.40 6.24 8.35
N SER A 202 3.83 7.31 9.02
CA SER A 202 3.71 8.67 8.49
C SER A 202 4.38 8.79 7.12
N LYS A 203 3.82 9.67 6.27
CA LYS A 203 4.42 10.06 4.98
C LYS A 203 5.80 10.70 5.17
N HIS A 204 6.02 11.41 6.28
CA HIS A 204 7.28 12.07 6.61
C HIS A 204 8.36 11.09 7.13
N ALA A 205 7.98 9.87 7.53
CA ALA A 205 8.93 8.87 8.01
C ALA A 205 9.90 8.40 6.91
N SER A 206 9.50 8.46 5.64
CA SER A 206 10.40 8.15 4.51
C SER A 206 11.32 9.31 4.15
N GLN A 207 10.95 10.56 4.48
CA GLN A 207 11.77 11.74 4.23
C GLN A 207 12.94 11.84 5.21
N LYS A 208 12.76 11.37 6.46
CA LYS A 208 13.81 11.33 7.49
C LYS A 208 14.82 10.18 7.35
N ARG A 209 14.74 9.35 6.30
CA ARG A 209 15.89 8.50 5.91
C ARG A 209 16.95 9.38 5.24
N ASN A 210 17.51 10.32 6.02
CA ASN A 210 18.75 11.02 5.72
C ASN A 210 19.89 9.99 5.82
N GLY A 211 20.07 9.25 4.74
CA GLY A 211 20.89 8.05 4.66
C GLY A 211 20.73 7.31 3.32
N ASN A 212 19.73 7.69 2.50
CA ASN A 212 19.95 7.65 1.06
C ASN A 212 20.80 8.87 0.75
N GLY A 213 22.10 8.69 0.54
CA GLY A 213 22.96 9.78 0.09
C GLY A 213 22.27 10.53 -1.04
N GLN A 214 21.97 11.81 -0.82
CA GLN A 214 21.85 12.71 -1.95
C GLN A 214 23.18 12.62 -2.67
N ILE A 215 23.18 12.07 -3.88
CA ILE A 215 24.34 12.17 -4.75
C ILE A 215 24.54 13.67 -4.95
N LYS A 216 25.62 14.22 -4.37
CA LYS A 216 26.08 15.56 -4.73
C LYS A 216 26.40 15.51 -6.23
N ASN A 217 25.82 16.44 -7.01
CA ASN A 217 25.82 16.52 -8.48
C ASN A 217 24.78 15.65 -9.22
N ALA A 218 23.53 15.63 -8.75
CA ALA A 218 22.43 15.13 -9.59
C ALA A 218 22.07 16.18 -10.66
N VAL A 219 22.43 15.91 -11.91
CA VAL A 219 22.02 16.70 -13.09
C VAL A 219 20.53 16.49 -13.37
N SER A 220 19.84 17.58 -13.72
CA SER A 220 18.41 17.67 -13.99
C SER A 220 17.98 16.84 -15.22
N ILE A 221 16.67 16.53 -15.31
CA ILE A 221 16.00 15.65 -16.28
C ILE A 221 16.01 16.16 -17.74
N SER A 222 16.80 17.19 -18.05
CA SER A 222 16.59 18.12 -19.17
C SER A 222 17.32 17.78 -20.48
N GLU A 223 18.14 16.74 -20.55
CA GLU A 223 19.00 16.48 -21.73
C GLU A 223 18.81 15.06 -22.28
N ARG A 224 17.58 14.73 -22.70
CA ARG A 224 17.29 13.44 -23.36
C ARG A 224 16.83 13.62 -24.81
N PRO A 225 17.34 12.82 -25.76
CA PRO A 225 16.75 12.71 -27.09
C PRO A 225 15.34 12.10 -27.01
N ALA A 226 14.37 12.72 -27.69
CA ALA A 226 12.95 12.37 -27.63
C ALA A 226 12.62 10.96 -28.15
N SER A 227 13.42 10.41 -29.07
CA SER A 227 13.15 9.12 -29.74
C SER A 227 13.35 7.89 -28.84
N VAL A 228 14.15 7.97 -27.77
CA VAL A 228 14.44 6.86 -26.85
C VAL A 228 13.53 6.87 -25.61
N GLU A 229 12.86 8.01 -25.35
CA GLU A 229 11.89 8.21 -24.27
C GLU A 229 10.57 7.46 -24.52
N ASP A 230 10.16 7.35 -25.78
CA ASP A 230 8.73 7.26 -26.09
C ASP A 230 8.09 5.95 -25.64
N ARG A 231 8.88 4.87 -25.46
CA ARG A 231 8.37 3.52 -25.11
C ARG A 231 7.12 3.15 -25.92
N ALA A 232 6.96 3.75 -27.10
CA ALA A 232 5.72 3.79 -27.85
C ALA A 232 5.63 2.59 -28.79
N VAL A 233 6.80 2.07 -29.17
CA VAL A 233 6.94 0.93 -30.07
C VAL A 233 7.14 -0.35 -29.26
N PRO A 234 6.33 -1.39 -29.50
CA PRO A 234 6.53 -2.70 -28.90
C PRO A 234 7.78 -3.40 -29.46
N GLY A 235 8.35 -4.29 -28.65
CA GLY A 235 9.42 -5.19 -29.08
C GLY A 235 10.82 -4.79 -28.62
N HIS A 236 10.94 -3.74 -27.80
CA HIS A 236 12.18 -3.39 -27.15
C HIS A 236 12.21 -3.94 -25.73
N TRP A 237 13.20 -4.77 -25.41
CA TRP A 237 13.30 -5.49 -24.15
C TRP A 237 14.45 -4.96 -23.29
N GLU A 238 14.20 -4.80 -21.99
CA GLU A 238 15.25 -4.57 -20.98
C GLU A 238 15.54 -5.89 -20.26
N GLY A 239 16.80 -6.31 -20.25
CA GLY A 239 17.27 -7.53 -19.61
C GLY A 239 18.11 -7.28 -18.36
N ASP A 240 18.11 -8.25 -17.45
CA ASP A 240 18.94 -8.27 -16.22
C ASP A 240 19.13 -9.71 -15.74
N LEU A 241 20.17 -9.95 -14.95
CA LEU A 241 20.40 -11.21 -14.25
C LEU A 241 20.17 -11.04 -12.75
N ILE A 242 19.14 -11.69 -12.21
CA ILE A 242 18.94 -11.72 -10.76
C ILE A 242 19.70 -12.90 -10.14
N GLY A 243 20.61 -12.58 -9.22
CA GLY A 243 21.32 -13.56 -8.41
C GLY A 243 20.54 -13.99 -7.15
N GLY A 244 20.71 -15.28 -6.82
CA GLY A 244 20.31 -15.94 -5.58
C GLY A 244 21.50 -16.47 -4.79
N SER A 245 21.25 -17.30 -3.78
CA SER A 245 22.30 -18.06 -3.10
C SER A 245 22.75 -19.26 -3.94
N LYS A 246 23.87 -19.90 -3.56
CA LYS A 246 24.45 -21.08 -4.26
C LYS A 246 24.69 -20.88 -5.76
N ASN A 247 25.15 -19.69 -6.17
CA ASN A 247 25.42 -19.36 -7.57
C ASN A 247 24.24 -19.67 -8.50
N SER A 248 23.02 -19.39 -8.05
CA SER A 248 21.81 -19.57 -8.85
C SER A 248 21.35 -18.25 -9.46
N TYR A 249 20.91 -18.30 -10.72
CA TYR A 249 20.60 -17.10 -11.51
C TYR A 249 19.32 -17.28 -12.32
N ILE A 250 18.60 -16.17 -12.52
CA ILE A 250 17.43 -16.09 -13.40
C ILE A 250 17.60 -14.84 -14.27
N ALA A 251 17.47 -15.01 -15.58
CA ALA A 251 17.40 -13.89 -16.48
C ALA A 251 15.98 -13.31 -16.47
N THR A 252 15.90 -11.99 -16.37
CA THR A 252 14.65 -11.23 -16.31
C THR A 252 14.57 -10.33 -17.53
N LEU A 253 13.53 -10.50 -18.33
CA LEU A 253 13.27 -9.74 -19.53
C LEU A 253 11.98 -8.94 -19.33
N VAL A 254 12.01 -7.64 -19.61
CA VAL A 254 10.87 -6.74 -19.47
C VAL A 254 10.69 -5.92 -20.74
N GLU A 255 9.57 -6.11 -21.41
CA GLU A 255 9.24 -5.35 -22.62
C GLU A 255 8.88 -3.89 -22.23
N ARG A 256 9.45 -2.91 -22.93
CA ARG A 256 9.45 -1.50 -22.52
C ARG A 256 8.08 -0.83 -22.68
N HIS A 257 7.26 -1.25 -23.65
CA HIS A 257 5.94 -0.69 -23.91
C HIS A 257 4.87 -1.25 -22.95
N SER A 258 4.54 -2.52 -23.11
CA SER A 258 3.55 -3.31 -22.38
C SER A 258 3.96 -3.66 -20.94
N ARG A 259 5.25 -3.62 -20.61
CA ARG A 259 5.81 -4.08 -19.32
C ARG A 259 5.67 -5.57 -19.10
N TYR A 260 5.50 -6.33 -20.18
CA TYR A 260 5.39 -7.77 -20.12
C TYR A 260 6.70 -8.37 -19.63
N VAL A 261 6.61 -9.27 -18.66
CA VAL A 261 7.74 -9.87 -17.99
C VAL A 261 7.90 -11.31 -18.45
N MET A 262 9.12 -11.69 -18.81
CA MET A 262 9.52 -13.08 -18.99
C MET A 262 10.67 -13.40 -18.02
N LEU A 263 10.59 -14.59 -17.43
CA LEU A 263 11.60 -15.12 -16.53
C LEU A 263 12.20 -16.36 -17.17
N VAL A 264 13.51 -16.36 -17.35
CA VAL A 264 14.24 -17.44 -18.01
C VAL A 264 15.18 -18.07 -16.99
N LYS A 265 15.03 -19.37 -16.78
CA LYS A 265 15.95 -20.14 -15.94
C LYS A 265 17.29 -20.23 -16.67
N VAL A 266 18.37 -19.91 -15.95
CA VAL A 266 19.73 -20.06 -16.45
C VAL A 266 20.45 -21.10 -15.61
N ALA A 267 21.32 -21.89 -16.22
CA ALA A 267 22.14 -22.87 -15.51
C ALA A 267 23.13 -22.17 -14.58
N ASN A 268 24.03 -21.34 -15.14
CA ASN A 268 24.96 -20.53 -14.35
C ASN A 268 25.10 -19.10 -14.93
N LYS A 269 26.02 -18.32 -14.34
CA LYS A 269 26.28 -16.93 -14.72
C LYS A 269 27.13 -16.79 -16.00
N ASP A 270 27.73 -17.87 -16.47
CA ASP A 270 28.60 -17.83 -17.64
C ASP A 270 27.84 -17.41 -18.91
N THR A 271 28.59 -16.81 -19.81
CA THR A 271 28.07 -16.18 -21.02
C THR A 271 27.38 -17.18 -21.94
N GLU A 272 27.91 -18.41 -22.06
CA GLU A 272 27.32 -19.47 -22.89
C GLU A 272 25.92 -19.82 -22.39
N SER A 273 25.80 -20.13 -21.10
CA SER A 273 24.54 -20.49 -20.46
C SER A 273 23.48 -19.39 -20.59
N VAL A 274 23.87 -18.14 -20.37
CA VAL A 274 22.96 -16.98 -20.44
C VAL A 274 22.49 -16.76 -21.88
N VAL A 275 23.41 -16.68 -22.84
CA VAL A 275 23.07 -16.45 -24.25
C VAL A 275 22.22 -17.58 -24.81
N THR A 276 22.58 -18.84 -24.54
CA THR A 276 21.82 -20.01 -25.00
C THR A 276 20.39 -20.02 -24.42
N ALA A 277 20.22 -19.63 -23.16
CA ALA A 277 18.89 -19.52 -22.55
C ALA A 277 18.07 -18.37 -23.17
N LEU A 278 18.71 -17.24 -23.47
CA LEU A 278 18.05 -16.09 -24.11
C LEU A 278 17.62 -16.39 -25.55
N ILE A 279 18.46 -17.05 -26.37
CA ILE A 279 18.12 -17.46 -27.74
C ILE A 279 16.84 -18.32 -27.72
N LYS A 280 16.81 -19.35 -26.87
CA LYS A 280 15.64 -20.24 -26.69
C LYS A 280 14.38 -19.48 -26.25
N SER A 281 14.53 -18.37 -25.55
CA SER A 281 13.42 -17.52 -25.13
C SER A 281 12.94 -16.62 -26.26
N ALA A 282 13.85 -16.01 -27.01
CA ALA A 282 13.55 -15.10 -28.12
C ALA A 282 12.82 -15.84 -29.25
N GLN A 283 13.27 -17.07 -29.58
CA GLN A 283 12.65 -17.92 -30.61
C GLN A 283 11.18 -18.31 -30.34
N LYS A 284 10.67 -18.08 -29.13
CA LYS A 284 9.25 -18.34 -28.79
C LYS A 284 8.33 -17.16 -29.11
N LEU A 285 8.90 -16.04 -29.53
CA LEU A 285 8.15 -14.83 -29.85
C LEU A 285 8.27 -14.53 -31.35
N PRO A 286 7.23 -13.94 -31.96
CA PRO A 286 7.33 -13.36 -33.29
C PRO A 286 8.47 -12.32 -33.34
N ARG A 287 9.18 -12.25 -34.48
CA ARG A 287 10.35 -11.37 -34.65
C ARG A 287 9.99 -9.90 -34.44
N GLU A 288 8.79 -9.52 -34.84
CA GLU A 288 8.27 -8.17 -34.75
C GLU A 288 8.06 -7.70 -33.30
N LEU A 289 7.97 -8.64 -32.35
CA LEU A 289 7.84 -8.38 -30.92
C LEU A 289 9.14 -8.55 -30.14
N TYR A 290 10.27 -8.78 -30.82
CA TYR A 290 11.58 -8.88 -30.21
C TYR A 290 12.63 -8.21 -31.12
N LYS A 291 12.57 -6.88 -31.21
CA LYS A 291 13.42 -6.06 -32.09
C LYS A 291 14.78 -5.76 -31.48
N SER A 292 14.82 -5.47 -30.17
CA SER A 292 16.09 -5.20 -29.50
C SER A 292 16.10 -5.61 -28.03
N LEU A 293 17.31 -5.85 -27.53
CA LEU A 293 17.59 -6.19 -26.13
C LEU A 293 18.61 -5.20 -25.55
N THR A 294 18.22 -4.51 -24.48
CA THR A 294 19.11 -3.66 -23.69
C THR A 294 19.58 -4.40 -22.44
N TRP A 295 20.89 -4.53 -22.25
CA TRP A 295 21.52 -5.21 -21.11
C TRP A 295 22.49 -4.30 -20.34
N ASP A 296 22.89 -4.69 -19.12
CA ASP A 296 23.98 -4.01 -18.42
C ASP A 296 25.35 -4.42 -19.00
N ARG A 297 26.42 -3.67 -18.70
CA ARG A 297 27.79 -4.01 -19.16
C ARG A 297 28.40 -5.20 -18.40
N GLY A 298 27.56 -6.09 -17.90
CA GLY A 298 28.00 -7.31 -17.26
C GLY A 298 28.64 -8.28 -18.26
N LYS A 299 29.59 -9.09 -17.80
CA LYS A 299 30.30 -10.08 -18.63
C LYS A 299 29.39 -11.25 -19.07
N GLU A 300 28.21 -11.35 -18.47
CA GLU A 300 27.24 -12.42 -18.70
C GLU A 300 26.66 -12.38 -20.12
N LEU A 301 26.77 -11.25 -20.84
CA LEU A 301 26.35 -11.10 -22.23
C LEU A 301 27.51 -10.71 -23.17
N ALA A 302 28.75 -11.09 -22.82
CA ALA A 302 29.92 -10.82 -23.65
C ALA A 302 29.80 -11.40 -25.09
N ASP A 303 29.20 -12.58 -25.22
CA ASP A 303 28.92 -13.26 -26.50
C ASP A 303 27.56 -12.87 -27.10
N HIS A 304 27.16 -11.60 -26.93
CA HIS A 304 25.99 -11.04 -27.59
C HIS A 304 26.01 -11.09 -29.15
N PRO A 305 27.17 -11.14 -29.85
CA PRO A 305 27.15 -11.31 -31.30
C PRO A 305 26.50 -12.63 -31.71
N ARG A 306 26.73 -13.72 -30.96
CA ARG A 306 26.05 -15.01 -31.19
C ARG A 306 24.54 -14.92 -30.97
N PHE A 307 24.11 -14.18 -29.94
CA PHE A 307 22.69 -13.91 -29.71
C PHE A 307 22.06 -13.19 -30.91
N THR A 308 22.70 -12.11 -31.35
CA THR A 308 22.26 -11.28 -32.49
C THR A 308 22.16 -12.13 -33.76
N LEU A 309 23.21 -12.90 -34.09
CA LEU A 309 23.25 -13.77 -35.27
C LEU A 309 22.13 -14.83 -35.27
N ALA A 310 21.82 -15.41 -34.10
CA ALA A 310 20.83 -16.48 -33.99
C ALA A 310 19.38 -15.99 -33.97
N THR A 311 19.14 -14.71 -33.65
CA THR A 311 17.79 -14.18 -33.40
C THR A 311 17.41 -12.98 -34.25
N ASP A 312 18.38 -12.36 -34.93
CA ASP A 312 18.24 -11.11 -35.68
C ASP A 312 17.80 -9.93 -34.79
N VAL A 313 18.29 -9.92 -33.54
CA VAL A 313 17.92 -8.96 -32.51
C VAL A 313 19.11 -8.10 -32.14
N ASP A 314 18.95 -6.78 -32.25
CA ASP A 314 19.99 -5.83 -31.86
C ASP A 314 20.20 -5.84 -30.33
N VAL A 315 21.46 -5.96 -29.91
CA VAL A 315 21.84 -5.87 -28.50
C VAL A 315 22.51 -4.54 -28.19
N TYR A 316 21.97 -3.84 -27.20
CA TYR A 316 22.47 -2.55 -26.72
C TYR A 316 22.95 -2.67 -25.27
N PHE A 317 24.04 -1.99 -24.93
CA PHE A 317 24.58 -1.95 -23.57
C PHE A 317 24.40 -0.58 -22.94
N CYS A 318 24.04 -0.56 -21.66
CA CYS A 318 23.92 0.69 -20.90
C CYS A 318 25.29 1.35 -20.69
N ASP A 319 25.31 2.65 -20.44
CA ASP A 319 26.53 3.37 -20.09
C ASP A 319 27.00 3.04 -18.67
N PRO A 320 28.32 3.14 -18.38
CA PRO A 320 28.83 2.94 -17.03
C PRO A 320 28.13 3.89 -16.07
N GLN A 321 27.85 3.41 -14.86
CA GLN A 321 27.21 4.19 -13.79
C GLN A 321 25.83 4.78 -14.15
N SER A 322 25.15 4.27 -15.20
CA SER A 322 23.86 4.77 -15.68
C SER A 322 22.69 3.80 -15.47
N PRO A 323 22.42 3.30 -14.24
CA PRO A 323 21.39 2.28 -13.99
C PRO A 323 19.97 2.74 -14.32
N TRP A 324 19.71 4.06 -14.40
CA TRP A 324 18.41 4.62 -14.77
C TRP A 324 17.99 4.30 -16.21
N GLN A 325 18.92 3.95 -17.10
CA GLN A 325 18.64 3.52 -18.47
C GLN A 325 17.80 2.21 -18.51
N ARG A 326 17.77 1.43 -17.41
CA ARG A 326 16.92 0.23 -17.23
C ARG A 326 15.90 0.35 -16.10
N GLY A 327 15.30 1.53 -15.96
CA GLY A 327 14.35 1.80 -14.87
C GLY A 327 13.14 0.85 -14.84
N SER A 328 12.77 0.23 -15.98
CA SER A 328 11.65 -0.71 -16.08
C SER A 328 12.00 -2.05 -15.45
N ASN A 329 13.20 -2.54 -15.76
CA ASN A 329 13.72 -3.78 -15.20
C ASN A 329 14.00 -3.64 -13.69
N GLU A 330 14.62 -2.54 -13.23
CA GLU A 330 14.88 -2.34 -11.79
C GLU A 330 13.59 -2.36 -10.94
N ASN A 331 12.55 -1.67 -11.41
CA ASN A 331 11.25 -1.67 -10.74
C ASN A 331 10.61 -3.07 -10.77
N THR A 332 10.74 -3.81 -11.87
CA THR A 332 10.21 -5.17 -12.01
C THR A 332 10.95 -6.15 -11.10
N ASN A 333 12.27 -6.07 -11.03
CA ASN A 333 13.09 -6.85 -10.11
C ASN A 333 12.69 -6.63 -8.66
N ARG A 334 12.38 -5.39 -8.28
CA ARG A 334 11.82 -5.08 -6.96
C ARG A 334 10.49 -5.78 -6.68
N LEU A 335 9.66 -6.00 -7.69
CA LEU A 335 8.41 -6.75 -7.57
C LEU A 335 8.65 -8.26 -7.50
N LEU A 336 9.57 -8.76 -8.32
CA LEU A 336 9.98 -10.17 -8.34
C LEU A 336 10.51 -10.61 -6.98
N ARG A 337 11.13 -9.72 -6.18
CA ARG A 337 11.57 -10.06 -4.82
C ARG A 337 10.44 -10.43 -3.85
N GLN A 338 9.17 -10.22 -4.18
CA GLN A 338 8.03 -10.79 -3.42
C GLN A 338 7.80 -12.29 -3.69
N TYR A 339 8.38 -12.80 -4.77
CA TYR A 339 8.29 -14.19 -5.23
C TYR A 339 9.62 -14.92 -5.08
N LEU A 340 10.71 -14.20 -5.33
CA LEU A 340 12.10 -14.66 -5.33
C LEU A 340 12.91 -13.78 -4.37
N PRO A 341 12.76 -13.95 -3.03
CA PRO A 341 13.42 -13.10 -2.04
C PRO A 341 14.95 -13.06 -2.23
N ARG A 342 15.60 -12.00 -1.73
CA ARG A 342 17.06 -11.92 -1.79
C ARG A 342 17.67 -13.00 -0.91
N GLY A 343 18.78 -13.60 -1.35
CA GLY A 343 19.52 -14.62 -0.60
C GLY A 343 18.90 -16.03 -0.61
N THR A 344 17.78 -16.24 -1.30
CA THR A 344 17.22 -17.59 -1.48
C THR A 344 17.88 -18.31 -2.65
N ASP A 345 17.88 -19.63 -2.58
CA ASP A 345 18.35 -20.49 -3.67
C ASP A 345 17.32 -20.45 -4.80
N LEU A 346 17.73 -19.98 -5.98
CA LEU A 346 16.86 -19.87 -7.15
C LEU A 346 16.87 -21.15 -8.01
N SER A 347 17.81 -22.06 -7.78
CA SER A 347 17.93 -23.32 -8.55
C SER A 347 16.70 -24.21 -8.37
N VAL A 348 16.05 -24.13 -7.20
CA VAL A 348 14.83 -24.85 -6.83
C VAL A 348 13.61 -24.50 -7.68
N HIS A 349 13.67 -23.41 -8.45
CA HIS A 349 12.58 -22.99 -9.32
C HIS A 349 12.72 -23.62 -10.71
N SER A 350 11.73 -24.43 -11.10
CA SER A 350 11.59 -24.91 -12.48
C SER A 350 11.17 -23.78 -13.41
N GLN A 351 11.44 -23.92 -14.72
CA GLN A 351 10.98 -22.96 -15.72
C GLN A 351 9.45 -22.78 -15.68
N ALA A 352 8.68 -23.84 -15.45
CA ALA A 352 7.23 -23.76 -15.31
C ALA A 352 6.80 -22.88 -14.13
N LYS A 353 7.49 -23.00 -12.98
CA LYS A 353 7.23 -22.15 -11.80
C LYS A 353 7.58 -20.69 -12.06
N LEU A 354 8.67 -20.42 -12.79
CA LEU A 354 9.03 -19.07 -13.22
C LEU A 354 8.00 -18.47 -14.17
N SER A 355 7.53 -19.23 -15.16
CA SER A 355 6.47 -18.81 -16.07
C SER A 355 5.16 -18.51 -15.32
N ALA A 356 4.82 -19.29 -14.29
CA ALA A 356 3.66 -19.02 -13.44
C ALA A 356 3.80 -17.71 -12.64
N ILE A 357 5.01 -17.41 -12.12
CA ILE A 357 5.30 -16.14 -11.45
C ILE A 357 5.20 -14.97 -12.43
N ALA A 358 5.78 -15.11 -13.62
CA ALA A 358 5.71 -14.11 -14.68
C ALA A 358 4.25 -13.81 -15.05
N ARG A 359 3.44 -14.85 -15.27
CA ARG A 359 2.00 -14.73 -15.52
C ARG A 359 1.28 -13.93 -14.44
N GLN A 360 1.52 -14.20 -13.15
CA GLN A 360 0.90 -13.43 -12.07
C GLN A 360 1.31 -11.95 -12.06
N LEU A 361 2.52 -11.61 -12.51
CA LEU A 361 2.97 -10.23 -12.67
C LEU A 361 2.40 -9.57 -13.93
N ASN A 362 2.18 -10.35 -14.99
CA ASN A 362 1.61 -9.90 -16.25
C ASN A 362 0.09 -9.74 -16.19
N GLU A 363 -0.60 -10.47 -15.31
CA GLU A 363 -2.02 -10.26 -14.98
C GLU A 363 -2.24 -9.12 -13.98
N ARG A 364 -1.18 -8.52 -13.45
CA ARG A 364 -1.28 -7.49 -12.42
C ARG A 364 -1.37 -6.10 -13.06
N PRO A 365 -2.43 -5.31 -12.76
CA PRO A 365 -2.67 -4.03 -13.40
C PRO A 365 -1.58 -3.02 -13.05
N ARG A 366 -1.23 -2.16 -14.00
CA ARG A 366 -0.17 -1.14 -13.86
C ARG A 366 -0.76 0.25 -14.00
N LYS A 367 -0.49 1.12 -13.03
CA LYS A 367 -0.92 2.53 -13.09
C LYS A 367 -0.40 3.24 -14.35
N THR A 368 0.83 2.93 -14.75
CA THR A 368 1.47 3.45 -15.98
C THR A 368 0.73 3.05 -17.25
N LEU A 369 -0.02 1.94 -17.22
CA LEU A 369 -0.86 1.46 -18.32
C LEU A 369 -2.34 1.75 -18.05
N GLN A 370 -2.64 2.80 -17.28
CA GLN A 370 -4.02 3.14 -16.88
C GLN A 370 -4.80 1.98 -16.24
N TYR A 371 -4.09 1.16 -15.46
CA TYR A 371 -4.59 -0.07 -14.82
C TYR A 371 -4.97 -1.21 -15.77
N GLN A 372 -4.53 -1.16 -17.03
CA GLN A 372 -4.39 -2.37 -17.85
C GLN A 372 -3.30 -3.27 -17.30
N THR A 373 -3.43 -4.56 -17.57
CA THR A 373 -2.44 -5.58 -17.25
C THR A 373 -1.40 -5.67 -18.39
N PRO A 374 -0.13 -5.96 -18.08
CA PRO A 374 0.87 -6.18 -19.12
C PRO A 374 0.48 -7.27 -20.12
N ALA A 375 -0.25 -8.30 -19.68
CA ALA A 375 -0.77 -9.35 -20.56
C ALA A 375 -1.79 -8.81 -21.57
N GLU A 376 -2.76 -7.99 -21.13
CA GLU A 376 -3.70 -7.32 -22.04
C GLU A 376 -2.95 -6.44 -23.05
N LYS A 377 -2.02 -5.59 -22.57
CA LYS A 377 -1.24 -4.71 -23.45
C LYS A 377 -0.36 -5.45 -24.43
N PHE A 378 0.27 -6.53 -24.00
CA PHE A 378 1.10 -7.34 -24.88
C PHE A 378 0.25 -8.07 -25.92
N ALA A 379 -0.92 -8.59 -25.55
CA ALA A 379 -1.85 -9.21 -26.49
C ALA A 379 -2.37 -8.22 -27.55
N GLU A 380 -2.66 -6.97 -27.16
CA GLU A 380 -2.99 -5.88 -28.10
C GLU A 380 -1.86 -5.68 -29.13
N CYS A 381 -0.59 -5.71 -28.69
CA CYS A 381 0.56 -5.58 -29.58
C CYS A 381 0.73 -6.80 -30.50
N VAL A 382 0.48 -8.01 -30.01
CA VAL A 382 0.52 -9.22 -30.83
C VAL A 382 -0.54 -9.15 -31.93
N ALA A 383 -1.77 -8.77 -31.57
CA ALA A 383 -2.89 -8.67 -32.50
C ALA A 383 -2.76 -7.54 -33.53
N SER A 384 -1.93 -6.51 -33.25
CA SER A 384 -1.66 -5.43 -34.22
C SER A 384 -0.55 -5.77 -35.22
N THR A 385 0.17 -6.86 -34.99
CA THR A 385 1.43 -7.17 -35.69
C THR A 385 1.35 -8.46 -36.52
N GLY A 386 0.44 -9.36 -36.16
CA GLY A 386 0.01 -10.48 -37.02
C GLY A 386 -1.32 -10.14 -37.68
#